data_AF-A0A553GSL7-F1
#
_entry.id   AF-A0A553GSL7-F1
#
_cell.length_a   1.000
_cell.length_b   1.000
_cell.length_c   1.000
_cell.angle_alpha   90.00
_cell.angle_beta   90.00
_cell.angle_gamma   90.00
#
_symmetry.space_group_name_H-M   'P 1'
#
loop_
_entity.id
_entity.type
_entity.pdbx_description
1 polymer ?
#
loop_
_entity_poly.entity_id
_entity_poly.type
_entity_poly.pdbx_seq_one_letter_code
_entity_poly.pdbx_strand_id
1 'polypeptide(L)'
;MKNYILVLVLLLAPVLVMSQDLLHPAFRQLMQDVENKQMVAGYQNSDYSGSPYLFDTNTASIALEDNQKIEGLTMRYNVYKDVMEIAKGEQYYQLPQEKIFANISLEEHLFCLKVYESSGKKKTGYFETLLNGQTASLYMQYNIFLIEAQESKGYIEAKKPEFKSNPPKLFVEFDDGVLHYIKSKNDFLELAPKYQEELASFIKKNKVKFKKSESVKKLVEYYNSL
;
A
#
# COMPACT_ATOMS: atom_id res chain seq x y z
N MET A 1 -43.05 11.81 -58.76
CA MET A 1 -42.89 12.64 -57.54
C MET A 1 -43.20 11.76 -56.33
N LYS A 2 -42.28 11.69 -55.36
CA LYS A 2 -42.50 11.63 -53.90
C LYS A 2 -43.70 10.77 -53.41
N ASN A 3 -43.54 9.68 -52.66
CA ASN A 3 -42.84 9.60 -51.38
C ASN A 3 -42.49 8.15 -51.03
N TYR A 4 -41.22 7.94 -50.70
CA TYR A 4 -40.77 6.82 -49.88
C TYR A 4 -40.82 7.21 -48.40
N ILE A 5 -40.78 6.19 -47.54
CA ILE A 5 -40.34 6.23 -46.14
C ILE A 5 -41.39 6.69 -45.13
N LEU A 6 -42.25 5.75 -44.73
CA LEU A 6 -42.67 5.66 -43.34
C LEU A 6 -42.71 4.18 -42.95
N VAL A 7 -42.43 3.88 -41.69
CA VAL A 7 -42.38 2.55 -41.07
C VAL A 7 -41.04 1.81 -41.19
N LEU A 8 -39.99 2.39 -40.59
CA LEU A 8 -38.93 1.59 -39.94
C LEU A 8 -38.23 2.38 -38.83
N VAL A 9 -38.98 2.85 -37.82
CA VAL A 9 -38.43 3.58 -36.65
C VAL A 9 -38.68 2.83 -35.33
N LEU A 10 -39.00 1.53 -35.38
CA LEU A 10 -39.42 0.76 -34.19
C LEU A 10 -38.57 -0.49 -33.91
N LEU A 11 -37.27 -0.46 -34.25
CA LEU A 11 -36.31 -1.53 -33.93
C LEU A 11 -34.92 -1.04 -33.45
N LEU A 12 -34.82 0.18 -32.89
CA LEU A 12 -33.56 0.71 -32.35
C LEU A 12 -33.58 1.08 -30.85
N ALA A 13 -34.55 0.57 -30.09
CA ALA A 13 -34.48 0.55 -28.63
C ALA A 13 -35.01 -0.82 -28.16
N PRO A 14 -34.11 -1.74 -27.75
CA PRO A 14 -33.42 -1.61 -26.47
C PRO A 14 -31.98 -2.17 -26.51
N VAL A 15 -30.98 -1.34 -26.82
CA VAL A 15 -29.58 -1.67 -26.48
C VAL A 15 -29.03 -0.76 -25.36
N LEU A 16 -29.86 0.17 -24.86
CA LEU A 16 -29.49 1.10 -23.80
C LEU A 16 -29.77 0.58 -22.37
N VAL A 17 -30.01 -0.72 -22.16
CA VAL A 17 -30.41 -1.27 -20.84
C VAL A 17 -29.47 -2.35 -20.28
N MET A 18 -28.30 -2.57 -20.87
CA MET A 18 -27.31 -3.52 -20.32
C MET A 18 -25.97 -2.83 -20.11
N SER A 19 -25.99 -1.75 -19.35
CA SER A 19 -24.82 -1.28 -18.58
C SER A 19 -25.30 -1.06 -17.15
N GLN A 20 -25.92 -2.09 -16.59
CA GLN A 20 -25.85 -2.28 -15.14
C GLN A 20 -24.71 -3.27 -14.95
N ASP A 21 -23.49 -2.75 -14.88
CA ASP A 21 -22.50 -3.40 -14.03
C ASP A 21 -23.12 -3.41 -12.64
N LEU A 22 -23.87 -4.46 -12.36
CA LEU A 22 -24.38 -4.81 -11.04
C LEU A 22 -23.18 -4.69 -10.12
N LEU A 23 -23.15 -3.63 -9.31
CA LEU A 23 -22.12 -3.46 -8.28
C LEU A 23 -21.94 -4.79 -7.58
N HIS A 24 -20.76 -5.38 -7.78
CA HIS A 24 -20.43 -6.72 -7.30
C HIS A 24 -20.83 -6.82 -5.82
N PRO A 25 -21.46 -7.91 -5.34
CA PRO A 25 -21.87 -8.03 -3.94
C PRO A 25 -20.75 -7.68 -2.95
N ALA A 26 -19.51 -8.05 -3.28
CA ALA A 26 -18.31 -7.68 -2.53
C ALA A 26 -18.04 -6.17 -2.48
N PHE A 27 -18.22 -5.45 -3.59
CA PHE A 27 -18.10 -3.99 -3.59
C PHE A 27 -19.16 -3.35 -2.69
N ARG A 28 -20.43 -3.79 -2.80
CA ARG A 28 -21.51 -3.26 -1.96
C ARG A 28 -21.22 -3.48 -0.48
N GLN A 29 -20.80 -4.70 -0.12
CA GLN A 29 -20.43 -5.03 1.25
C GLN A 29 -19.24 -4.17 1.72
N LEU A 30 -18.19 -4.03 0.91
CA LEU A 30 -17.06 -3.17 1.22
C LEU A 30 -17.49 -1.73 1.52
N MET A 31 -18.32 -1.14 0.65
CA MET A 31 -18.78 0.24 0.84
C MET A 31 -19.64 0.40 2.10
N GLN A 32 -20.47 -0.60 2.44
CA GLN A 32 -21.22 -0.60 3.69
C GLN A 32 -20.30 -0.66 4.92
N ASP A 33 -19.26 -1.48 4.89
CA ASP A 33 -18.32 -1.58 6.00
C ASP A 33 -17.47 -0.32 6.16
N VAL A 34 -17.11 0.32 5.04
CA VAL A 34 -16.43 1.60 5.00
C VAL A 34 -17.29 2.73 5.58
N GLU A 35 -18.61 2.73 5.35
CA GLU A 35 -19.53 3.69 5.96
C GLU A 35 -19.57 3.60 7.49
N ASN A 36 -19.39 2.40 8.03
CA ASN A 36 -19.32 2.17 9.47
C ASN A 36 -17.97 2.58 10.07
N LYS A 37 -16.98 2.95 9.24
CA LYS A 37 -15.67 3.41 9.69
C LYS A 37 -15.63 4.92 9.86
N GLN A 38 -14.61 5.35 10.61
CA GLN A 38 -14.37 6.76 10.86
C GLN A 38 -14.06 7.47 9.53
N MET A 39 -14.86 8.49 9.22
CA MET A 39 -14.52 9.47 8.19
C MET A 39 -13.18 10.12 8.55
N VAL A 40 -12.24 10.12 7.62
CA VAL A 40 -10.94 10.71 7.86
C VAL A 40 -11.01 12.21 7.59
N ALA A 41 -10.83 13.01 8.64
CA ALA A 41 -10.59 14.43 8.48
C ALA A 41 -9.29 14.65 7.69
N GLY A 42 -9.39 15.31 6.55
CA GLY A 42 -8.23 15.64 5.72
C GLY A 42 -7.29 16.62 6.43
N TYR A 43 -6.01 16.56 6.08
CA TYR A 43 -5.03 17.56 6.49
C TYR A 43 -5.11 18.74 5.52
N GLN A 44 -5.33 19.94 6.05
CA GLN A 44 -5.36 21.14 5.23
C GLN A 44 -3.93 21.64 5.00
N ASN A 45 -3.54 21.84 3.74
CA ASN A 45 -2.19 22.30 3.37
C ASN A 45 -1.83 23.69 3.93
N SER A 46 -2.82 24.46 4.40
CA SER A 46 -2.59 25.74 5.10
C SER A 46 -1.98 25.55 6.49
N ASP A 47 -2.19 24.41 7.11
CA ASP A 47 -1.93 24.20 8.55
C ASP A 47 -0.66 23.36 8.79
N TYR A 48 -0.24 22.61 7.76
CA TYR A 48 0.91 21.70 7.80
C TYR A 48 1.80 21.88 6.57
N SER A 49 3.11 21.66 6.72
CA SER A 49 4.00 21.42 5.58
C SER A 49 4.26 19.93 5.39
N GLY A 50 4.58 19.52 4.16
CA GLY A 50 4.74 18.10 3.80
C GLY A 50 3.39 17.37 3.65
N SER A 51 3.44 16.04 3.53
CA SER A 51 2.25 15.19 3.38
C SER A 51 2.34 13.96 4.28
N PRO A 52 1.24 13.54 4.93
CA PRO A 52 1.14 12.26 5.63
C PRO A 52 0.92 11.08 4.69
N TYR A 53 0.64 11.36 3.40
CA TYR A 53 0.32 10.36 2.40
C TYR A 53 1.55 9.98 1.59
N LEU A 54 1.63 8.70 1.21
CA LEU A 54 2.65 8.23 0.29
C LEU A 54 2.44 8.80 -1.12
N PHE A 55 1.18 8.80 -1.55
CA PHE A 55 0.67 9.34 -2.81
C PHE A 55 -0.67 10.04 -2.50
N ASP A 56 -0.99 11.11 -3.25
CA ASP A 56 -2.17 11.92 -2.95
C ASP A 56 -3.47 11.14 -3.14
N THR A 57 -3.72 10.63 -4.34
CA THR A 57 -4.94 9.90 -4.70
C THR A 57 -4.70 9.09 -5.96
N ASN A 58 -4.91 7.78 -5.88
CA ASN A 58 -4.58 6.85 -6.93
C ASN A 58 -5.77 5.96 -7.31
N THR A 59 -5.78 5.52 -8.57
CA THR A 59 -6.66 4.43 -8.98
C THR A 59 -6.20 3.15 -8.29
N ALA A 60 -7.14 2.41 -7.73
CA ALA A 60 -6.84 1.26 -6.90
C ALA A 60 -7.77 0.08 -7.18
N SER A 61 -7.29 -1.10 -6.77
CA SER A 61 -8.09 -2.30 -6.68
C SER A 61 -7.77 -3.09 -5.43
N ILE A 62 -8.74 -3.83 -4.92
CA ILE A 62 -8.59 -4.69 -3.75
C ILE A 62 -8.85 -6.13 -4.19
N ALA A 63 -7.88 -7.01 -3.94
CA ALA A 63 -8.05 -8.44 -4.03
C ALA A 63 -8.45 -9.00 -2.66
N LEU A 64 -9.53 -9.77 -2.64
CA LEU A 64 -9.99 -10.52 -1.46
C LEU A 64 -9.31 -11.90 -1.41
N GLU A 65 -9.33 -12.57 -0.26
CA GLU A 65 -8.73 -13.91 -0.10
C GLU A 65 -9.36 -14.97 -1.01
N ASP A 66 -10.62 -14.82 -1.38
CA ASP A 66 -11.32 -15.71 -2.30
C ASP A 66 -11.01 -15.42 -3.78
N ASN A 67 -9.97 -14.63 -4.05
CA ASN A 67 -9.54 -14.15 -5.37
C ASN A 67 -10.55 -13.23 -6.09
N GLN A 68 -11.61 -12.78 -5.42
CA GLN A 68 -12.44 -11.72 -5.98
C GLN A 68 -11.67 -10.41 -6.00
N LYS A 69 -11.85 -9.64 -7.08
CA LYS A 69 -11.20 -8.35 -7.26
C LYS A 69 -12.24 -7.25 -7.35
N ILE A 70 -12.03 -6.21 -6.57
CA ILE A 70 -12.82 -4.98 -6.59
C ILE A 70 -11.96 -3.92 -7.27
N GLU A 71 -12.40 -3.44 -8.43
CA GLU A 71 -11.68 -2.46 -9.25
C GLU A 71 -12.39 -1.11 -9.30
N GLY A 72 -11.74 -0.10 -9.90
CA GLY A 72 -12.31 1.23 -10.07
C GLY A 72 -12.41 2.01 -8.76
N LEU A 73 -11.61 1.64 -7.75
CA LEU A 73 -11.56 2.35 -6.49
C LEU A 73 -10.64 3.56 -6.62
N THR A 74 -10.93 4.59 -5.82
CA THR A 74 -10.04 5.72 -5.63
C THR A 74 -9.55 5.65 -4.19
N MET A 75 -8.24 5.46 -4.00
CA MET A 75 -7.65 5.24 -2.68
C MET A 75 -6.37 6.04 -2.48
N ARG A 76 -6.00 6.21 -1.22
CA ARG A 76 -4.71 6.78 -0.81
C ARG A 76 -4.19 6.10 0.44
N TYR A 77 -2.88 6.13 0.62
CA TYR A 77 -2.23 5.51 1.78
C TYR A 77 -1.68 6.58 2.73
N ASN A 78 -2.28 6.69 3.91
CA ASN A 78 -1.82 7.55 4.99
C ASN A 78 -0.77 6.83 5.83
N VAL A 79 0.50 7.06 5.50
CA VAL A 79 1.64 6.39 6.16
C VAL A 79 1.78 6.84 7.60
N TYR A 80 1.45 8.10 7.91
CA TYR A 80 1.54 8.61 9.28
C TYR A 80 0.61 7.85 10.25
N LYS A 81 -0.60 7.52 9.80
CA LYS A 81 -1.57 6.73 10.58
C LYS A 81 -1.52 5.23 10.31
N ASP A 82 -0.77 4.78 9.31
CA ASP A 82 -0.75 3.40 8.80
C ASP A 82 -2.16 2.90 8.40
N VAL A 83 -2.89 3.72 7.62
CA VAL A 83 -4.24 3.41 7.16
C VAL A 83 -4.40 3.63 5.66
N MET A 84 -5.06 2.68 5.00
CA MET A 84 -5.58 2.87 3.65
C MET A 84 -6.90 3.62 3.73
N GLU A 85 -7.09 4.60 2.86
CA GLU A 85 -8.30 5.42 2.80
C GLU A 85 -8.94 5.26 1.44
N ILE A 86 -10.25 5.05 1.42
CA ILE A 86 -11.06 4.91 0.21
C ILE A 86 -11.95 6.14 0.05
N ALA A 87 -12.01 6.67 -1.17
CA ALA A 87 -12.85 7.80 -1.51
C ALA A 87 -14.30 7.35 -1.72
N LYS A 88 -15.24 8.16 -1.23
CA LYS A 88 -16.67 8.04 -1.48
C LYS A 88 -17.23 9.44 -1.69
N GLY A 89 -17.46 9.80 -2.95
CA GLY A 89 -17.74 11.19 -3.31
C GLY A 89 -16.52 12.07 -2.99
N GLU A 90 -16.73 13.16 -2.24
CA GLU A 90 -15.68 14.10 -1.84
C GLU A 90 -15.00 13.73 -0.50
N GLN A 91 -15.44 12.64 0.14
CA GLN A 91 -14.99 12.23 1.46
C GLN A 91 -14.10 10.99 1.39
N TYR A 92 -13.22 10.86 2.38
CA TYR A 92 -12.37 9.68 2.57
C TYR A 92 -12.73 8.95 3.85
N TYR A 93 -12.71 7.63 3.77
CA TYR A 93 -13.05 6.74 4.87
C TYR A 93 -11.92 5.73 5.05
N GLN A 94 -11.65 5.35 6.29
CA GLN A 94 -10.65 4.35 6.58
C GLN A 94 -11.10 2.97 6.07
N LEU A 95 -10.22 2.28 5.36
CA LEU A 95 -10.41 0.89 4.98
C LEU A 95 -10.36 0.00 6.24
N PRO A 96 -11.35 -0.88 6.47
CA PRO A 96 -11.35 -1.80 7.61
C PRO A 96 -10.12 -2.72 7.67
N GLN A 97 -9.27 -2.59 8.69
CA GLN A 97 -8.08 -3.45 8.83
C GLN A 97 -8.42 -4.88 9.32
N GLU A 98 -9.59 -5.07 9.91
CA GLU A 98 -10.07 -6.38 10.38
C GLU A 98 -10.53 -7.30 9.23
N LYS A 99 -10.68 -6.75 8.03
CA LYS A 99 -10.99 -7.55 6.84
C LYS A 99 -9.71 -8.12 6.27
N ILE A 100 -9.78 -9.40 5.94
CA ILE A 100 -8.68 -10.10 5.31
C ILE A 100 -8.70 -9.76 3.82
N PHE A 101 -7.99 -8.69 3.46
CA PHE A 101 -7.67 -8.38 2.08
C PHE A 101 -6.39 -9.12 1.73
N ALA A 102 -6.40 -9.83 0.59
CA ALA A 102 -5.20 -10.49 0.10
C ALA A 102 -4.16 -9.45 -0.32
N ASN A 103 -4.57 -8.48 -1.15
CA ASN A 103 -3.71 -7.38 -1.59
C ASN A 103 -4.53 -6.13 -1.95
N ILE A 104 -3.88 -4.98 -1.91
CA ILE A 104 -4.40 -3.68 -2.35
C ILE A 104 -3.41 -3.14 -3.38
N SER A 105 -3.84 -3.00 -4.63
CA SER A 105 -3.03 -2.37 -5.68
C SER A 105 -3.36 -0.88 -5.73
N LEU A 106 -2.35 -0.03 -5.57
CA LEU A 106 -2.41 1.41 -5.83
C LEU A 106 -1.46 1.68 -7.01
N GLU A 107 -2.03 1.83 -8.21
CA GLU A 107 -1.25 1.88 -9.45
C GLU A 107 -0.30 0.65 -9.57
N GLU A 108 1.01 0.86 -9.68
CA GLU A 108 2.03 -0.20 -9.73
C GLU A 108 2.40 -0.79 -8.37
N HIS A 109 1.96 -0.17 -7.27
CA HIS A 109 2.34 -0.57 -5.92
C HIS A 109 1.37 -1.61 -5.37
N LEU A 110 1.90 -2.73 -4.88
CA LEU A 110 1.12 -3.81 -4.30
C LEU A 110 1.29 -3.82 -2.78
N PHE A 111 0.23 -3.52 -2.04
CA PHE A 111 0.23 -3.50 -0.58
C PHE A 111 -0.47 -4.72 0.00
N CYS A 112 0.01 -5.17 1.15
CA CYS A 112 -0.64 -6.18 1.97
C CYS A 112 -0.60 -5.78 3.44
N LEU A 113 -1.51 -6.33 4.23
CA LEU A 113 -1.52 -6.16 5.69
C LEU A 113 -0.74 -7.33 6.30
N LYS A 114 0.25 -7.04 7.14
CA LYS A 114 1.08 -8.07 7.78
C LYS A 114 1.20 -7.83 9.28
N VAL A 115 1.34 -8.94 10.02
CA VAL A 115 1.69 -8.91 11.44
C VAL A 115 3.21 -8.92 11.57
N TYR A 116 3.75 -8.02 12.39
CA TYR A 116 5.18 -7.88 12.61
C TYR A 116 5.47 -7.54 14.07
N GLU A 117 6.70 -7.77 14.51
CA GLU A 117 7.13 -7.38 15.85
C GLU A 117 7.79 -6.00 15.84
N SER A 118 7.38 -5.15 16.79
CA SER A 118 7.99 -3.85 17.01
C SER A 118 8.10 -3.58 18.50
N SER A 119 9.33 -3.46 19.00
CA SER A 119 9.63 -3.23 20.42
C SER A 119 8.99 -4.28 21.35
N GLY A 120 9.09 -5.56 20.97
CA GLY A 120 8.56 -6.69 21.74
C GLY A 120 7.03 -6.81 21.74
N LYS A 121 6.34 -6.06 20.87
CA LYS A 121 4.88 -6.14 20.70
C LYS A 121 4.54 -6.52 19.28
N LYS A 122 3.61 -7.47 19.12
CA LYS A 122 2.99 -7.75 17.83
C LYS A 122 2.13 -6.55 17.42
N LYS A 123 2.33 -6.11 16.18
CA LYS A 123 1.55 -5.05 15.53
C LYS A 123 1.12 -5.55 14.16
N THR A 124 0.09 -4.90 13.64
CA THR A 124 -0.41 -5.10 12.29
C THR A 124 -0.21 -3.80 11.54
N GLY A 125 0.28 -3.85 10.30
CA GLY A 125 0.51 -2.66 9.50
C GLY A 125 0.59 -2.96 8.01
N TYR A 126 0.57 -1.91 7.20
CA TYR A 126 0.65 -2.05 5.75
C TYR A 126 2.10 -2.11 5.26
N PHE A 127 2.34 -3.04 4.34
CA PHE A 127 3.61 -3.25 3.69
C PHE A 127 3.42 -3.25 2.18
N GLU A 128 4.34 -2.62 1.47
CA GLU A 128 4.47 -2.83 0.04
C GLU A 128 5.23 -4.14 -0.21
N THR A 129 4.72 -4.96 -1.12
CA THR A 129 5.36 -6.18 -1.59
C THR A 129 6.32 -5.83 -2.72
N LEU A 130 7.62 -5.91 -2.46
CA LEU A 130 8.67 -5.62 -3.45
C LEU A 130 9.05 -6.86 -4.27
N LEU A 131 8.95 -8.03 -3.64
CA LEU A 131 9.21 -9.33 -4.25
C LEU A 131 8.35 -10.38 -3.53
N ASN A 132 7.59 -11.15 -4.29
CA ASN A 132 6.91 -12.34 -3.81
C ASN A 132 7.68 -13.56 -4.33
N GLY A 133 8.43 -14.22 -3.45
CA GLY A 133 9.29 -15.36 -3.80
C GLY A 133 8.79 -16.66 -3.18
N GLN A 134 9.27 -17.79 -3.71
CA GLN A 134 8.88 -19.12 -3.21
C GLN A 134 9.46 -19.43 -1.83
N THR A 135 10.72 -19.04 -1.57
CA THR A 135 11.43 -19.32 -0.30
C THR A 135 11.62 -18.07 0.56
N ALA A 136 11.73 -16.90 -0.06
CA ALA A 136 11.74 -15.62 0.64
C ALA A 136 11.02 -14.51 -0.14
N SER A 137 10.23 -13.73 0.59
CA SER A 137 9.55 -12.52 0.11
C SER A 137 10.14 -11.27 0.75
N LEU A 138 10.15 -10.17 -0.01
CA LEU A 138 10.66 -8.88 0.44
C LEU A 138 9.53 -7.86 0.53
N TYR A 139 9.44 -7.23 1.68
CA TYR A 139 8.44 -6.23 2.02
C TYR A 139 9.08 -4.91 2.42
N MET A 140 8.38 -3.81 2.17
CA MET A 140 8.80 -2.47 2.55
C MET A 140 7.72 -1.78 3.39
N GLN A 141 8.12 -1.25 4.53
CA GLN A 141 7.27 -0.45 5.40
C GLN A 141 7.71 1.02 5.31
N TYR A 142 6.79 1.87 4.88
CA TYR A 142 6.99 3.32 4.85
C TYR A 142 6.89 3.92 6.25
N ASN A 143 7.54 5.06 6.45
CA ASN A 143 7.52 5.75 7.73
C ASN A 143 7.45 7.27 7.52
N ILE A 144 6.34 7.88 7.94
CA ILE A 144 6.16 9.32 8.01
C ILE A 144 5.87 9.68 9.47
N PHE A 145 6.45 10.77 9.94
CA PHE A 145 6.23 11.31 11.27
C PHE A 145 5.92 12.81 11.19
N LEU A 146 5.22 13.31 12.20
CA LEU A 146 4.91 14.73 12.35
C LEU A 146 5.96 15.38 13.25
N ILE A 147 6.58 16.45 12.76
CA ILE A 147 7.34 17.38 13.58
C ILE A 147 6.34 18.42 14.10
N GLU A 148 6.22 18.51 15.41
CA GLU A 148 5.30 19.46 16.06
C GLU A 148 5.67 20.91 15.78
N ALA A 149 4.67 21.80 15.88
CA ALA A 149 4.89 23.23 15.73
C ALA A 149 5.96 23.73 16.72
N GLN A 150 6.78 24.66 16.24
CA GLN A 150 7.70 25.40 17.11
C GLN A 150 7.16 26.82 17.28
N GLU A 151 6.77 27.16 18.50
CA GLU A 151 6.42 28.54 18.85
C GLU A 151 7.63 29.46 18.74
N SER A 152 7.40 30.71 18.37
CA SER A 152 8.47 31.71 18.31
C SER A 152 9.05 31.93 19.71
N LYS A 153 10.37 31.78 19.85
CA LYS A 153 11.10 32.10 21.08
C LYS A 153 12.31 32.97 20.75
N GLY A 154 12.27 34.23 21.20
CA GLY A 154 13.32 35.21 20.91
C GLY A 154 13.45 35.47 19.41
N TYR A 155 14.62 35.20 18.84
CA TYR A 155 14.90 35.34 17.40
C TYR A 155 14.46 34.12 16.55
N ILE A 156 13.90 33.07 17.16
CA ILE A 156 13.42 31.90 16.43
C ILE A 156 12.01 32.20 15.92
N GLU A 157 11.83 32.18 14.60
CA GLU A 157 10.52 32.30 13.95
C GLU A 157 9.64 31.09 14.21
N ALA A 158 8.32 31.31 14.27
CA ALA A 158 7.35 30.24 14.44
C ALA A 158 7.38 29.31 13.21
N LYS A 159 7.38 28.00 13.44
CA LYS A 159 7.27 26.98 12.39
C LYS A 159 6.00 26.19 12.56
N LYS A 160 5.26 26.03 11.46
CA LYS A 160 4.10 25.15 11.40
C LYS A 160 4.54 23.68 11.55
N PRO A 161 3.65 22.79 12.00
CA PRO A 161 3.93 21.36 12.02
C PRO A 161 4.28 20.84 10.61
N GLU A 162 5.19 19.88 10.54
CA GLU A 162 5.75 19.37 9.27
C GLU A 162 5.73 17.84 9.24
N PHE A 163 5.13 17.25 8.20
CA PHE A 163 5.27 15.83 7.92
C PHE A 163 6.61 15.55 7.25
N LYS A 164 7.40 14.62 7.80
CA LYS A 164 8.65 14.14 7.21
C LYS A 164 8.67 12.63 7.04
N SER A 165 9.20 12.22 5.90
CA SER A 165 9.48 10.81 5.62
C SER A 165 10.84 10.41 6.19
N ASN A 166 10.86 9.29 6.92
CA ASN A 166 12.08 8.56 7.22
C ASN A 166 12.38 7.57 6.11
N PRO A 167 13.65 7.10 5.99
CA PRO A 167 13.96 5.96 5.14
C PRO A 167 13.04 4.77 5.48
N PRO A 168 12.45 4.13 4.47
CA PRO A 168 11.58 2.99 4.71
C PRO A 168 12.37 1.81 5.30
N LYS A 169 11.66 0.95 6.02
CA LYS A 169 12.21 -0.27 6.60
C LYS A 169 11.96 -1.44 5.67
N LEU A 170 12.96 -2.31 5.52
CA LEU A 170 12.85 -3.52 4.71
C LEU A 170 12.69 -4.73 5.63
N PHE A 171 11.78 -5.61 5.25
CA PHE A 171 11.49 -6.83 5.98
C PHE A 171 11.54 -8.03 5.03
N VAL A 172 12.06 -9.15 5.52
CA VAL A 172 12.08 -10.41 4.79
C VAL A 172 11.25 -11.42 5.53
N GLU A 173 10.41 -12.13 4.80
CA GLU A 173 9.66 -13.29 5.27
C GLU A 173 10.25 -14.52 4.59
N PHE A 174 10.70 -15.50 5.36
CA PHE A 174 11.16 -16.79 4.85
C PHE A 174 10.02 -17.81 4.96
N ASP A 175 10.33 -19.09 4.75
CA ASP A 175 9.39 -20.21 4.91
C ASP A 175 8.77 -20.33 6.33
N ASP A 176 9.31 -19.61 7.32
CA ASP A 176 8.76 -19.56 8.68
C ASP A 176 7.49 -18.70 8.79
N GLY A 177 7.17 -17.90 7.77
CA GLY A 177 6.03 -16.98 7.76
C GLY A 177 6.16 -15.80 8.74
N VAL A 178 7.38 -15.50 9.21
CA VAL A 178 7.65 -14.39 10.13
C VAL A 178 8.33 -13.25 9.38
N LEU A 179 7.84 -12.02 9.56
CA LEU A 179 8.52 -10.83 9.04
C LEU A 179 9.70 -10.43 9.92
N HIS A 180 10.90 -10.48 9.35
CA HIS A 180 12.15 -10.08 10.00
C HIS A 180 12.64 -8.73 9.47
N TYR A 181 12.88 -7.77 10.38
CA TYR A 181 13.44 -6.47 10.00
C TYR A 181 14.92 -6.58 9.67
N ILE A 182 15.32 -6.18 8.46
CA ILE A 182 16.70 -6.23 7.99
C ILE A 182 17.30 -4.82 7.84
N LYS A 183 18.26 -4.49 8.70
CA LYS A 183 18.97 -3.19 8.69
C LYS A 183 20.41 -3.32 8.16
N SER A 184 20.96 -4.53 8.15
CA SER A 184 22.36 -4.79 7.86
C SER A 184 22.60 -6.17 7.25
N LYS A 185 23.85 -6.38 6.81
CA LYS A 185 24.35 -7.67 6.33
C LYS A 185 24.16 -8.77 7.37
N ASN A 186 24.46 -8.50 8.64
CA ASN A 186 24.47 -9.52 9.67
C ASN A 186 23.04 -10.02 9.95
N ASP A 187 22.05 -9.11 10.01
CA ASP A 187 20.66 -9.51 10.23
C ASP A 187 20.19 -10.47 9.13
N PHE A 188 20.55 -10.23 7.86
CA PHE A 188 20.18 -11.12 6.75
C PHE A 188 20.86 -12.49 6.83
N LEU A 189 22.16 -12.53 7.15
CA LEU A 189 22.92 -13.78 7.21
C LEU A 189 22.54 -14.67 8.40
N GLU A 190 22.15 -14.08 9.53
CA GLU A 190 21.65 -14.81 10.70
C GLU A 190 20.34 -15.55 10.40
N LEU A 191 19.50 -14.99 9.54
CA LEU A 191 18.23 -15.60 9.12
C LEU A 191 18.39 -16.68 8.05
N ALA A 192 19.52 -16.72 7.36
CA ALA A 192 19.81 -17.67 6.29
C ALA A 192 21.10 -18.49 6.55
N PRO A 193 21.17 -19.25 7.67
CA PRO A 193 22.39 -19.93 8.10
C PRO A 193 22.96 -20.92 7.09
N LYS A 194 22.09 -21.58 6.30
CA LYS A 194 22.46 -22.60 5.30
C LYS A 194 23.33 -22.06 4.16
N TYR A 195 23.16 -20.78 3.79
CA TYR A 195 23.77 -20.19 2.60
C TYR A 195 24.66 -18.98 2.93
N GLN A 196 25.19 -18.93 4.16
CA GLN A 196 25.90 -17.73 4.64
C GLN A 196 27.12 -17.35 3.79
N GLU A 197 27.88 -18.33 3.30
CA GLU A 197 29.10 -18.08 2.53
C GLU A 197 28.79 -17.50 1.15
N GLU A 198 27.82 -18.09 0.45
CA GLU A 198 27.33 -17.66 -0.86
C GLU A 198 26.74 -16.25 -0.77
N LEU A 199 25.88 -16.01 0.21
CA LEU A 199 25.25 -14.71 0.44
C LEU A 199 26.28 -13.64 0.84
N ALA A 200 27.22 -13.96 1.73
CA ALA A 200 28.27 -13.01 2.11
C ALA A 200 29.15 -12.62 0.91
N SER A 201 29.45 -13.58 0.04
CA SER A 201 30.20 -13.38 -1.20
C SER A 201 29.42 -12.50 -2.18
N PHE A 202 28.13 -12.78 -2.38
CA PHE A 202 27.25 -11.99 -3.23
C PHE A 202 27.12 -10.54 -2.73
N ILE A 203 26.90 -10.36 -1.42
CA ILE A 203 26.79 -9.03 -0.79
C ILE A 203 28.05 -8.21 -1.03
N LYS A 204 29.23 -8.81 -0.86
CA LYS A 204 30.52 -8.14 -1.08
C LYS A 204 30.74 -7.80 -2.55
N LYS A 205 30.53 -8.75 -3.46
CA LYS A 205 30.74 -8.58 -4.90
C LYS A 205 29.83 -7.51 -5.49
N ASN A 206 28.55 -7.52 -5.11
CA ASN A 206 27.54 -6.60 -5.62
C ASN A 206 27.41 -5.30 -4.79
N LYS A 207 28.20 -5.15 -3.72
CA LYS A 207 28.19 -3.99 -2.81
C LYS A 207 26.76 -3.66 -2.33
N VAL A 208 26.04 -4.68 -1.87
CA VAL A 208 24.63 -4.56 -1.49
C VAL A 208 24.45 -3.48 -0.43
N LYS A 209 23.53 -2.55 -0.68
CA LYS A 209 23.19 -1.44 0.23
C LYS A 209 21.83 -1.71 0.88
N PHE A 210 21.82 -2.06 2.16
CA PHE A 210 20.60 -2.34 2.93
C PHE A 210 19.66 -1.13 3.11
N LYS A 211 20.11 0.08 2.76
CA LYS A 211 19.27 1.29 2.69
C LYS A 211 18.60 1.51 1.32
N LYS A 212 18.82 0.62 0.34
CA LYS A 212 18.23 0.71 -1.00
C LYS A 212 17.42 -0.55 -1.28
N SER A 213 16.10 -0.40 -1.36
CA SER A 213 15.14 -1.49 -1.66
C SER A 213 15.59 -2.33 -2.86
N GLU A 214 15.92 -1.69 -3.99
CA GLU A 214 16.35 -2.37 -5.22
C GLU A 214 17.62 -3.22 -5.03
N SER A 215 18.52 -2.78 -4.15
CA SER A 215 19.75 -3.52 -3.88
C SER A 215 19.50 -4.75 -3.03
N VAL A 216 18.55 -4.67 -2.10
CA VAL A 216 18.15 -5.78 -1.24
C VAL A 216 17.27 -6.76 -2.01
N LYS A 217 16.39 -6.27 -2.89
CA LYS A 217 15.59 -7.10 -3.79
C LYS A 217 16.47 -8.09 -4.58
N LYS A 218 17.57 -7.61 -5.18
CA LYS A 218 18.54 -8.47 -5.86
C LYS A 218 19.20 -9.52 -4.97
N LEU A 219 19.40 -9.21 -3.68
CA LEU A 219 19.92 -10.17 -2.71
C LEU A 219 18.90 -11.27 -2.40
N VAL A 220 17.63 -10.90 -2.21
CA VAL A 220 16.54 -11.86 -1.95
C VAL A 220 16.26 -12.71 -3.20
N GLU A 221 16.28 -12.12 -4.39
CA GLU A 221 16.19 -12.86 -5.66
C GLU A 221 17.32 -13.89 -5.80
N TYR A 222 18.55 -13.53 -5.42
CA TYR A 222 19.67 -14.46 -5.41
C TYR A 222 19.46 -15.58 -4.38
N TYR A 223 19.01 -15.25 -3.16
CA TYR A 223 18.66 -16.24 -2.15
C TYR A 223 17.62 -17.25 -2.67
N ASN A 224 16.57 -16.77 -3.33
CA ASN A 224 15.52 -17.61 -3.91
C ASN A 224 16.02 -18.55 -5.03
N SER A 225 17.24 -18.35 -5.54
CA SER A 225 17.86 -19.20 -6.58
C SER A 225 18.81 -20.28 -6.04
N LEU A 226 19.03 -20.31 -4.72
CA LEU A 226 19.88 -21.29 -4.00
C LEU A 226 19.06 -22.44 -3.39
#